data_AF-A0A520CZQ3-F1
#
_entry.id   AF-A0A520CZQ3-F1
#
_cell.length_a   1.000
_cell.length_b   1.000
_cell.length_c   1.000
_cell.angle_alpha   90.00
_cell.angle_beta   90.00
_cell.angle_gamma   90.00
#
_symmetry.space_group_name_H-M   'P 1'
#
loop_
_entity.id
_entity.type
_entity.pdbx_description
1 polymer ?
#
loop_
_entity_poly.entity_id
_entity_poly.type
_entity_poly.pdbx_seq_one_letter_code
_entity_poly.pdbx_strand_id
1 'polypeptide(L)'
;MKQTLSVISIAMLAFVAKTNAQNVKQTNITPITNSLTTIVKLDPINFTYDKDWLQKLNLKPAQSGFNVVELAKVNPQLVVNQQLNYNEGKNNTKTAVVQKVDYEVLIPMLVGSIKEQQLQIDALKAELNVLKSKAAK
;
A
#
# COMPACT_ATOMS: atom_id res chain seq x y z
N MET A 1 -70.73 -12.66 -29.95
CA MET A 1 -69.63 -12.05 -30.73
C MET A 1 -68.32 -12.37 -30.01
N LYS A 2 -67.42 -13.10 -30.67
CA LYS A 2 -66.14 -13.55 -30.10
C LYS A 2 -65.11 -12.44 -30.32
N GLN A 3 -64.64 -11.79 -29.27
CA GLN A 3 -63.52 -10.84 -29.36
C GLN A 3 -62.25 -11.55 -28.90
N THR A 4 -61.38 -11.84 -29.86
CA THR A 4 -60.05 -12.39 -29.67
C THR A 4 -59.13 -11.30 -29.11
N LEU A 5 -58.64 -11.46 -27.88
CA LEU A 5 -57.54 -10.63 -27.38
C LEU A 5 -56.25 -11.04 -28.10
N SER A 6 -55.72 -10.12 -28.90
CA SER A 6 -54.41 -10.24 -29.52
C SER A 6 -53.33 -9.95 -28.48
N VAL A 7 -52.49 -10.94 -28.18
CA VAL A 7 -51.36 -10.80 -27.25
C VAL A 7 -50.20 -10.18 -28.02
N ILE A 8 -49.92 -8.90 -27.76
CA ILE A 8 -48.71 -8.24 -28.27
C ILE A 8 -47.53 -8.72 -27.42
N SER A 9 -46.79 -9.69 -27.93
CA SER A 9 -45.54 -10.17 -27.34
C SER A 9 -44.45 -9.11 -27.51
N ILE A 10 -44.17 -8.34 -26.46
CA ILE A 10 -43.00 -7.45 -26.41
C ILE A 10 -41.77 -8.32 -26.18
N ALA A 11 -41.04 -8.63 -27.26
CA ALA A 11 -39.72 -9.23 -27.17
C ALA A 11 -38.74 -8.17 -26.63
N MET A 12 -38.40 -8.25 -25.33
CA MET A 12 -37.25 -7.53 -24.79
C MET A 12 -35.98 -8.09 -25.44
N LEU A 13 -35.45 -7.37 -26.43
CA LEU A 13 -34.08 -7.55 -26.90
C LEU A 13 -33.16 -7.07 -25.77
N ALA A 14 -32.66 -8.00 -24.97
CA ALA A 14 -31.60 -7.72 -24.01
C ALA A 14 -30.32 -7.35 -24.79
N PHE A 15 -30.07 -6.05 -24.96
CA PHE A 15 -28.83 -5.54 -25.50
C PHE A 15 -27.74 -5.69 -24.41
N VAL A 16 -26.97 -6.79 -24.47
CA VAL A 16 -25.77 -6.94 -23.63
C VAL A 16 -24.70 -6.01 -24.19
N ALA A 17 -24.55 -4.83 -23.59
CA ALA A 17 -23.44 -3.93 -23.89
C ALA A 17 -22.13 -4.63 -23.49
N LYS A 18 -21.37 -5.13 -24.47
CA LYS A 18 -19.98 -5.56 -24.25
C LYS A 18 -19.17 -4.30 -23.93
N THR A 19 -18.83 -4.10 -22.66
CA THR A 19 -17.94 -3.01 -22.25
C THR A 19 -16.56 -3.27 -22.86
N ASN A 20 -16.08 -2.36 -23.71
CA ASN A 20 -14.72 -2.40 -24.27
C ASN A 20 -13.68 -1.96 -23.22
N ALA A 21 -13.64 -2.64 -22.07
CA ALA A 21 -12.64 -2.39 -21.05
C ALA A 21 -11.30 -2.96 -21.51
N GLN A 22 -10.28 -2.10 -21.62
CA GLN A 22 -8.91 -2.53 -21.94
C GLN A 22 -8.18 -2.91 -20.66
N ASN A 23 -7.57 -4.10 -20.65
CA ASN A 23 -6.68 -4.51 -19.57
C ASN A 23 -5.30 -3.88 -19.76
N VAL A 24 -4.83 -3.14 -18.77
CA VAL A 24 -3.46 -2.60 -18.75
C VAL A 24 -2.52 -3.65 -18.18
N LYS A 25 -1.49 -4.03 -18.95
CA LYS A 25 -0.48 -5.01 -18.53
C LYS A 25 0.67 -4.34 -17.78
N GLN A 26 1.16 -5.00 -16.75
CA GLN A 26 2.43 -4.64 -16.10
C GLN A 26 3.59 -4.98 -17.04
N THR A 27 4.62 -4.14 -17.05
CA THR A 27 5.86 -4.34 -17.81
C THR A 27 7.07 -4.10 -16.90
N ASN A 28 8.26 -4.60 -17.28
CA ASN A 28 9.52 -4.43 -16.52
C ASN A 28 9.47 -4.96 -15.07
N ILE A 29 8.91 -6.16 -14.88
CA ILE A 29 8.77 -6.79 -13.56
C ILE A 29 10.15 -7.21 -13.05
N THR A 30 10.58 -6.60 -11.94
CA THR A 30 11.83 -6.92 -11.26
C THR A 30 11.56 -7.25 -9.78
N PRO A 31 12.32 -8.18 -9.17
CA PRO A 31 12.19 -8.45 -7.74
C PRO A 31 12.61 -7.25 -6.88
N ILE A 32 11.90 -7.03 -5.78
CA ILE A 32 12.37 -6.12 -4.72
C ILE A 32 13.50 -6.83 -3.98
N THR A 33 14.66 -6.18 -3.88
CA THR A 33 15.86 -6.72 -3.22
C THR A 33 16.30 -5.80 -2.08
N ASN A 34 17.13 -6.31 -1.17
CA ASN A 34 17.63 -5.59 0.01
C ASN A 34 16.51 -5.17 0.97
N SER A 35 15.38 -5.89 0.93
CA SER A 35 14.18 -5.56 1.69
C SER A 35 14.47 -5.65 3.18
N LEU A 36 15.06 -6.76 3.64
CA LEU A 36 15.38 -6.96 5.05
C LEU A 36 16.33 -5.88 5.56
N THR A 37 17.39 -5.58 4.81
CA THR A 37 18.38 -4.55 5.20
C THR A 37 17.78 -3.14 5.31
N THR A 38 16.70 -2.88 4.57
CA THR A 38 15.96 -1.62 4.63
C THR A 38 15.01 -1.62 5.82
N ILE A 39 14.18 -2.66 5.96
CA ILE A 39 13.15 -2.78 6.99
C ILE A 39 13.74 -2.79 8.41
N VAL A 40 14.88 -3.44 8.64
CA VAL A 40 15.52 -3.48 9.98
C VAL A 40 16.01 -2.12 10.48
N LYS A 41 16.09 -1.11 9.60
CA LYS A 41 16.46 0.27 9.97
C LYS A 41 15.25 1.14 10.31
N LEU A 42 14.04 0.59 10.21
CA LEU A 42 12.80 1.34 10.39
C LEU A 42 12.25 1.13 11.80
N ASP A 43 12.00 2.24 12.49
CA ASP A 43 11.40 2.20 13.83
C ASP A 43 9.91 2.55 13.75
N PRO A 44 9.01 1.63 14.14
CA PRO A 44 7.61 1.95 14.27
C PRO A 44 7.41 2.86 15.49
N ILE A 45 6.69 3.97 15.30
CA ILE A 45 6.46 4.98 16.31
C ILE A 45 4.98 5.35 16.42
N ASN A 46 4.62 5.96 17.55
CA ASN A 46 3.39 6.72 17.68
C ASN A 46 3.72 8.21 17.53
N PHE A 47 2.88 8.95 16.83
CA PHE A 47 3.07 10.38 16.61
C PHE A 47 1.74 11.13 16.56
N THR A 48 1.83 12.45 16.75
CA THR A 48 0.73 13.40 16.63
C THR A 48 1.16 14.55 15.72
N TYR A 49 0.23 15.18 15.02
CA TYR A 49 0.52 16.44 14.31
C TYR A 49 0.35 17.64 15.24
N ASP A 50 0.89 18.79 14.86
CA ASP A 50 0.62 20.04 15.58
C ASP A 50 -0.88 20.32 15.65
N LYS A 51 -1.32 20.86 16.80
CA LYS A 51 -2.75 21.06 17.12
C LYS A 51 -3.49 21.88 16.06
N ASP A 52 -2.84 22.93 15.55
CA ASP A 52 -3.43 23.80 14.52
C ASP A 52 -3.68 23.03 13.22
N TRP A 53 -2.76 22.15 12.84
CA TRP A 53 -2.89 21.31 11.66
C TRP A 53 -3.91 20.20 11.82
N LEU A 54 -4.06 19.64 13.03
CA LEU A 54 -5.11 18.65 13.33
C LEU A 54 -6.49 19.20 12.97
N GLN A 55 -6.81 20.43 13.42
CA GLN A 55 -8.10 21.05 13.15
C GLN A 55 -8.24 21.48 11.69
N LYS A 56 -7.23 22.17 11.13
CA LYS A 56 -7.27 22.68 9.74
C LYS A 56 -7.44 21.56 8.70
N LEU A 57 -6.80 20.41 8.93
CA LEU A 57 -6.76 19.30 7.98
C LEU A 57 -7.65 18.12 8.39
N ASN A 58 -8.44 18.24 9.46
CA ASN A 58 -9.29 17.18 10.02
C ASN A 58 -8.53 15.85 10.21
N LEU A 59 -7.32 15.93 10.79
CA LEU A 59 -6.45 14.78 11.00
C LEU A 59 -6.77 14.10 12.33
N LYS A 60 -6.49 12.79 12.41
CA LYS A 60 -6.58 12.05 13.67
C LYS A 60 -5.53 12.58 14.67
N PRO A 61 -5.90 12.76 15.95
CA PRO A 61 -5.02 13.35 16.96
C PRO A 61 -3.80 12.50 17.28
N ALA A 62 -3.91 11.17 17.17
CA ALA A 62 -2.80 10.23 17.34
C ALA A 62 -2.79 9.20 16.22
N GLN A 63 -1.60 8.82 15.78
CA GLN A 63 -1.37 7.84 14.73
C GLN A 63 -0.18 6.96 15.07
N SER A 64 -0.20 5.72 14.60
CA SER A 64 0.95 4.82 14.59
C SER A 64 1.49 4.72 13.17
N GLY A 65 2.80 4.70 13.02
CA GLY A 65 3.46 4.69 11.72
C GLY A 65 4.96 4.78 11.87
N PHE A 66 5.59 5.61 11.04
CA PHE A 66 7.04 5.77 11.02
C PHE A 66 7.42 7.25 10.94
N ASN A 67 8.63 7.59 11.39
CA ASN A 67 9.18 8.91 11.22
C ASN A 67 9.55 9.15 9.75
N VAL A 68 8.80 10.01 9.06
CA VAL A 68 9.00 10.29 7.62
C VAL A 68 10.36 10.91 7.31
N VAL A 69 10.97 11.66 8.25
CA VAL A 69 12.29 12.27 8.05
C VAL A 69 13.39 11.22 8.09
N GLU A 70 13.28 10.24 8.98
CA GLU A 70 14.24 9.13 9.08
C GLU A 70 14.05 8.13 7.95
N LEU A 71 12.81 7.81 7.60
CA LEU A 71 12.48 7.00 6.43
C LEU A 71 13.09 7.56 5.16
N ALA A 72 12.97 8.87 4.92
CA ALA A 72 13.52 9.51 3.73
C ALA A 72 15.05 9.36 3.62
N LYS A 73 15.76 9.26 4.76
CA LYS A 73 17.22 9.02 4.79
C LYS A 73 17.56 7.55 4.46
N VAL A 74 16.70 6.62 4.86
CA VAL A 74 16.90 5.18 4.63
C VAL A 74 16.50 4.79 3.20
N ASN A 75 15.29 5.17 2.78
CA ASN A 75 14.78 4.96 1.44
C ASN A 75 13.74 6.05 1.08
N PRO A 76 14.10 7.04 0.24
CA PRO A 76 13.19 8.13 -0.11
C PRO A 76 11.95 7.68 -0.89
N GLN A 77 11.96 6.49 -1.50
CA GLN A 77 10.80 5.95 -2.20
C GLN A 77 9.65 5.54 -1.26
N LEU A 78 9.92 5.44 0.05
CA LEU A 78 8.91 5.13 1.06
C LEU A 78 8.15 6.36 1.54
N VAL A 79 8.42 7.55 0.99
CA VAL A 79 7.78 8.80 1.39
C VAL A 79 7.08 9.45 0.20
N VAL A 80 5.81 9.78 0.38
CA VAL A 80 4.97 10.44 -0.61
C VAL A 80 4.43 11.76 -0.06
N ASN A 81 4.25 12.72 -0.97
CA ASN A 81 3.65 14.01 -0.66
C ASN A 81 2.14 13.96 -0.92
N GLN A 82 1.34 14.04 0.15
CA GLN A 82 -0.09 14.21 0.02
C GLN A 82 -0.47 15.68 0.05
N GLN A 83 -1.16 16.15 -0.99
CA GLN A 83 -1.74 17.48 -1.03
C GLN A 83 -3.13 17.46 -0.38
N LEU A 84 -3.35 18.32 0.61
CA LEU A 84 -4.61 18.46 1.32
C LEU A 84 -5.10 19.90 1.24
N ASN A 85 -6.32 20.08 0.74
CA ASN A 85 -6.95 21.39 0.68
C ASN A 85 -7.67 21.70 2.00
N TYR A 86 -7.55 22.94 2.47
CA TYR A 86 -8.25 23.45 3.64
C TYR A 86 -8.71 24.89 3.41
N ASN A 87 -9.75 25.31 4.14
CA ASN A 87 -10.27 26.66 4.05
C ASN A 87 -9.64 27.54 5.14
N GLU A 88 -9.21 28.74 4.75
CA GLU A 88 -8.70 29.77 5.65
C GLU A 88 -9.50 31.06 5.46
N GLY A 89 -10.67 31.12 6.10
CA GLY A 89 -11.62 32.22 5.95
C GLY A 89 -12.67 31.98 4.85
N LYS A 90 -13.47 33.00 4.56
CA LYS A 90 -14.56 32.91 3.58
C LYS A 90 -13.98 32.93 2.15
N ASN A 91 -14.29 31.89 1.36
CA ASN A 91 -13.90 31.74 -0.04
C ASN A 91 -12.38 31.71 -0.30
N ASN A 92 -11.58 31.28 0.67
CA ASN A 92 -10.13 31.18 0.53
C ASN A 92 -9.66 29.76 0.84
N THR A 93 -9.44 28.97 -0.20
CA THR A 93 -8.93 27.60 -0.09
C THR A 93 -7.43 27.60 -0.31
N LYS A 94 -6.70 26.97 0.61
CA LYS A 94 -5.26 26.76 0.53
C LYS A 94 -4.93 25.28 0.46
N THR A 95 -3.73 24.97 0.01
CA THR A 95 -3.21 23.60 -0.05
C THR A 95 -2.04 23.46 0.91
N ALA A 96 -2.07 22.42 1.75
CA ALA A 96 -0.95 21.97 2.54
C ALA A 96 -0.34 20.71 1.90
N VAL A 97 0.98 20.57 2.01
CA VAL A 97 1.69 19.35 1.62
C VAL A 97 2.05 18.59 2.89
N VAL A 98 1.56 17.36 3.02
CA VAL A 98 1.84 16.48 4.15
C VAL A 98 2.65 15.29 3.65
N GLN A 99 3.88 15.16 4.13
CA GLN A 99 4.71 13.99 3.88
C GLN A 99 4.14 12.79 4.65
N LYS A 100 3.96 11.67 3.96
CA LYS A 100 3.44 10.42 4.52
C LYS A 100 4.24 9.23 4.04
N VAL A 101 4.14 8.14 4.79
CA VAL A 101 4.68 6.85 4.39
C VAL A 101 3.86 6.31 3.21
N ASP A 102 4.55 5.85 2.17
CA ASP A 102 3.95 5.07 1.10
C ASP A 102 3.80 3.61 1.57
N TYR A 103 2.64 3.30 2.15
CA TYR A 103 2.34 1.95 2.59
C TYR A 103 2.14 0.96 1.43
N GLU A 104 1.79 1.43 0.24
CA GLU A 104 1.65 0.58 -0.94
C GLU A 104 3.02 0.04 -1.39
N VAL A 105 4.08 0.83 -1.22
CA VAL A 105 5.47 0.41 -1.44
C VAL A 105 6.03 -0.36 -0.23
N LEU A 106 5.70 0.07 1.00
CA LEU A 106 6.25 -0.56 2.21
C LEU A 106 5.77 -2.02 2.38
N ILE A 107 4.50 -2.31 2.11
CA ILE A 107 3.93 -3.66 2.28
C ILE A 107 4.68 -4.74 1.47
N PRO A 108 4.87 -4.62 0.15
CA PRO A 108 5.61 -5.63 -0.61
C PRO A 108 7.08 -5.72 -0.19
N MET A 109 7.68 -4.63 0.31
CA MET A 109 9.02 -4.67 0.90
C MET A 109 9.05 -5.47 2.22
N LEU A 110 8.05 -5.31 3.08
CA LEU A 110 7.91 -6.15 4.27
C LEU A 110 7.80 -7.64 3.89
N VAL A 111 7.00 -7.97 2.87
CA VAL A 111 6.93 -9.35 2.34
C VAL A 111 8.29 -9.83 1.83
N GLY A 112 9.03 -8.98 1.11
CA GLY A 112 10.40 -9.25 0.68
C GLY A 112 11.35 -9.53 1.85
N SER A 113 11.26 -8.75 2.92
CA SER A 113 12.10 -8.92 4.11
C SER A 113 11.86 -10.24 4.82
N ILE A 114 10.61 -10.68 4.92
CA ILE A 114 10.25 -11.99 5.49
C ILE A 114 10.83 -13.12 4.65
N LYS A 115 10.77 -13.02 3.31
CA LYS A 115 11.37 -14.00 2.41
C LYS A 115 12.90 -14.04 2.53
N GLU A 116 13.55 -12.89 2.54
CA GLU A 116 15.00 -12.78 2.73
C GLU A 116 15.43 -13.36 4.10
N GLN A 117 14.67 -13.07 5.16
CA GLN A 117 14.90 -13.63 6.49
C GLN A 117 14.72 -15.15 6.50
N GLN A 118 13.70 -15.69 5.82
CA GLN A 118 13.49 -17.13 5.73
C GLN A 118 14.66 -17.84 5.05
N LEU A 119 15.21 -17.26 3.98
CA LEU A 119 16.39 -17.79 3.31
C LEU A 119 17.62 -17.85 4.24
N GLN A 120 17.82 -16.82 5.07
CA GLN A 120 18.90 -16.81 6.07
C GLN A 120 18.68 -17.90 7.13
N ILE A 121 17.44 -18.09 7.60
CA ILE A 121 17.09 -19.16 8.55
C ILE A 121 17.39 -20.54 7.96
N ASP A 122 17.02 -20.77 6.71
CA ASP A 122 17.22 -22.06 6.05
C ASP A 122 18.71 -22.37 5.84
N ALA A 123 19.50 -21.37 5.47
CA ALA A 123 20.96 -21.48 5.39
C ALA A 123 21.58 -21.84 6.75
N LEU A 124 21.21 -21.12 7.82
CA LEU A 124 21.69 -21.38 9.17
C LEU A 124 21.31 -22.80 9.67
N LYS A 125 20.09 -23.26 9.38
CA LYS A 125 19.65 -24.62 9.72
C LYS A 125 20.48 -25.68 9.00
N ALA A 126 20.80 -25.47 7.72
CA ALA A 126 21.64 -26.38 6.95
C ALA A 126 23.05 -26.48 7.55
N GLU A 127 23.66 -25.34 7.90
CA GLU A 127 24.96 -25.30 8.56
C GLU A 127 24.96 -26.03 9.91
N LEU A 128 23.93 -25.80 10.73
CA LEU A 128 23.79 -26.49 12.02
C LEU A 128 23.69 -28.01 11.86
N ASN A 129 22.99 -28.50 10.84
CA ASN A 129 22.89 -29.93 10.59
C ASN A 129 24.25 -30.53 10.18
N VAL A 130 25.03 -29.82 9.36
CA VAL A 130 26.40 -30.22 9.01
C VAL A 130 27.27 -30.26 10.27
N LEU A 131 27.23 -29.23 11.11
CA LEU A 131 28.03 -29.18 12.35
C LEU A 131 27.65 -30.31 13.32
N LYS A 132 26.35 -30.57 13.52
CA LYS A 132 25.88 -31.68 14.38
C LYS A 132 26.33 -33.05 13.88
N SER A 133 26.30 -33.28 12.56
CA SER A 133 26.78 -34.55 11.99
C SER A 133 28.29 -34.75 12.12
N LYS A 134 29.08 -33.66 12.14
CA LYS A 134 30.52 -33.70 12.40
C LYS A 134 30.83 -33.97 13.87
N ALA A 135 30.06 -33.40 14.79
CA ALA A 135 30.25 -33.58 16.23
C ALA A 135 29.79 -34.96 16.75
N ALA A 136 28.93 -35.66 16.00
CA ALA A 136 28.46 -37.02 16.32
C ALA A 136 29.38 -38.14 15.80
N LYS A 137 30.49 -37.79 15.12
CA LYS A 137 31.55 -38.70 14.70
C LYS A 137 32.78 -38.50 15.57
#